data_AF-A0A8C7E1X8-F1
#
_entry.id   AF-A0A8C7E1X8-F1
#
_cell.length_a   1.000
_cell.length_b   1.000
_cell.length_c   1.000
_cell.angle_alpha   90.00
_cell.angle_beta   90.00
_cell.angle_gamma   90.00
#
_symmetry.space_group_name_H-M   'P 1'
#
loop_
_entity.id
_entity.type
_entity.pdbx_description
1 polymer ?
#
loop_
_entity_poly.entity_id
_entity_poly.type
_entity_poly.pdbx_seq_one_letter_code
_entity_poly.pdbx_strand_id
1 'polypeptide(L)'
;MEILQYSFPATPNVCGGVLTGLSGSITSPDYPESYPNNAECHWVIQGTSNSIVKLIFVDFQMEHSEQCNFDYVAIFDGPTMEDALLSYYCGNTKPPEVVSSAHELLVVFKSDFNIANKGFKAYFFSGMVQRLIFITNLFIYLFIYLFIYSFIHSFIHSLYAPSPKRTAHSY
;
A
#
# COMPACT_ATOMS: atom_id res chain seq x y z
N MET A 1 12.51 -46.48 30.32
CA MET A 1 11.31 -45.68 29.98
C MET A 1 11.77 -44.63 29.00
N GLU A 2 11.59 -44.87 27.71
CA GLU A 2 11.92 -43.90 26.66
C GLU A 2 10.86 -42.80 26.64
N ILE A 3 11.32 -41.56 26.57
CA ILE A 3 10.48 -40.37 26.51
C ILE A 3 10.10 -40.20 25.03
N LEU A 4 8.82 -40.39 24.70
CA LEU A 4 8.33 -40.12 23.35
C LEU A 4 8.38 -38.61 23.10
N GLN A 5 9.28 -38.17 22.22
CA GLN A 5 9.22 -36.85 21.61
C GLN A 5 7.99 -36.82 20.68
N TYR A 6 6.89 -36.26 21.16
CA TYR A 6 5.74 -35.95 20.32
C TYR A 6 6.08 -34.69 19.50
N SER A 7 6.57 -34.88 18.27
CA SER A 7 6.50 -33.81 17.28
C SER A 7 5.03 -33.66 16.87
N PHE A 8 4.46 -32.49 17.09
CA PHE A 8 3.17 -32.15 16.50
C PHE A 8 3.36 -32.08 14.98
N PRO A 9 2.62 -32.86 14.18
CA PRO A 9 2.65 -32.69 12.74
C PRO A 9 2.15 -31.28 12.42
N ALA A 10 2.99 -30.47 11.76
CA ALA A 10 2.54 -29.22 11.18
C ALA A 10 1.38 -29.54 10.24
N THR A 11 0.18 -29.05 10.56
CA THR A 11 -0.97 -29.19 9.67
C THR A 11 -0.65 -28.42 8.38
N PRO A 12 -0.54 -29.08 7.21
CA PRO A 12 0.05 -28.47 6.01
C PRO A 12 -0.69 -27.28 5.40
N ASN A 13 -1.82 -26.85 5.97
CA ASN A 13 -2.72 -25.86 5.38
C ASN A 13 -3.07 -24.69 6.32
N VAL A 14 -2.32 -24.48 7.40
CA VAL A 14 -2.58 -23.35 8.32
C VAL A 14 -1.64 -22.21 7.97
N CYS A 15 -2.19 -21.21 7.27
CA CYS A 15 -1.56 -19.95 6.94
C CYS A 15 -2.48 -18.79 7.35
N GLY A 16 -1.96 -17.56 7.30
CA GLY A 16 -2.70 -16.39 7.72
C GLY A 16 -2.47 -16.00 9.18
N GLY A 17 -3.40 -15.25 9.74
CA GLY A 17 -3.40 -14.76 11.12
C GLY A 17 -3.25 -13.24 11.22
N VAL A 18 -3.28 -12.76 12.46
CA VAL A 18 -3.08 -11.33 12.78
C VAL A 18 -1.60 -11.09 13.00
N LEU A 19 -1.03 -10.15 12.23
CA LEU A 19 0.38 -9.80 12.25
C LEU A 19 0.55 -8.41 12.86
N THR A 20 1.16 -8.35 14.03
CA THR A 20 1.46 -7.09 14.73
C THR A 20 2.95 -6.78 14.65
N GLY A 21 3.30 -5.50 14.56
CA GLY A 21 4.69 -5.05 14.65
C GLY A 21 5.09 -4.05 13.58
N LEU A 22 6.25 -3.42 13.76
CA LEU A 22 6.76 -2.38 12.86
C LEU A 22 7.19 -2.94 11.49
N SER A 23 7.52 -4.22 11.43
CA SER A 23 7.81 -4.89 10.17
C SER A 23 7.68 -6.39 10.31
N GLY A 24 7.58 -7.07 9.18
CA GLY A 24 7.58 -8.52 9.10
C GLY A 24 7.48 -8.98 7.65
N SER A 25 7.19 -10.26 7.46
CA SER A 25 7.02 -10.84 6.14
C SER A 25 5.89 -11.86 6.11
N ILE A 26 5.27 -11.97 4.95
CA ILE A 26 4.29 -13.00 4.62
C ILE A 26 4.75 -13.75 3.36
N THR A 27 4.40 -15.02 3.29
CA THR A 27 4.65 -15.88 2.14
C THR A 27 3.41 -16.70 1.85
N SER A 28 3.24 -17.10 0.58
CA SER A 28 2.32 -18.20 0.26
C SER A 28 2.71 -19.46 1.05
N PRO A 29 1.78 -20.39 1.29
CA PRO A 29 2.13 -21.68 1.88
C PRO A 29 3.20 -22.38 1.05
N ASP A 30 4.06 -23.13 1.73
CA ASP A 30 5.17 -23.91 1.16
C ASP A 30 6.26 -23.13 0.42
N TYR A 31 6.17 -21.80 0.29
CA TYR A 31 7.21 -20.97 -0.34
C TYR A 31 8.61 -21.28 0.22
N PRO A 32 9.63 -21.54 -0.63
CA PRO A 32 9.68 -21.28 -2.07
C PRO A 32 9.27 -22.48 -2.94
N GLU A 33 8.65 -23.52 -2.39
CA GLU A 33 7.99 -24.56 -3.17
C GLU A 33 6.63 -24.06 -3.70
N SER A 34 6.00 -24.86 -4.56
CA SER A 34 4.70 -24.50 -5.10
C SER A 34 3.62 -24.52 -4.02
N TYR A 35 2.76 -23.51 -3.99
CA TYR A 35 1.64 -23.49 -3.03
C TYR A 35 0.65 -24.64 -3.27
N PRO A 36 -0.09 -25.09 -2.24
CA PRO A 36 -1.12 -26.09 -2.42
C PRO A 36 -2.32 -25.53 -3.20
N ASN A 37 -2.98 -26.40 -3.96
CA ASN A 37 -4.27 -26.12 -4.59
C ASN A 37 -5.37 -26.01 -3.50
N ASN A 38 -6.41 -25.23 -3.77
CA ASN A 38 -7.54 -24.95 -2.87
C ASN A 38 -7.10 -24.36 -1.52
N ALA A 39 -6.01 -23.61 -1.51
CA ALA A 39 -5.49 -22.96 -0.34
C ALA A 39 -6.08 -21.56 -0.21
N GLU A 40 -6.36 -21.15 1.03
CA GLU A 40 -6.88 -19.83 1.33
C GLU A 40 -6.23 -19.30 2.60
N CYS A 41 -5.55 -18.16 2.49
CA CYS A 41 -4.82 -17.54 3.59
C CYS A 41 -5.27 -16.09 3.76
N HIS A 42 -5.46 -15.68 5.01
CA HIS A 42 -5.87 -14.34 5.38
C HIS A 42 -4.90 -13.76 6.38
N TRP A 43 -4.14 -12.72 6.00
CA TRP A 43 -3.26 -12.00 6.91
C TRP A 43 -3.81 -10.60 7.20
N VAL A 44 -4.17 -10.35 8.46
CA VAL A 44 -4.52 -9.01 8.93
C VAL A 44 -3.27 -8.38 9.51
N ILE A 45 -2.70 -7.39 8.83
CA ILE A 45 -1.53 -6.67 9.30
C ILE A 45 -1.99 -5.47 10.13
N GLN A 46 -1.62 -5.43 11.40
CA GLN A 46 -1.99 -4.38 12.35
C GLN A 46 -0.76 -3.58 12.79
N GLY A 47 -0.72 -2.32 12.36
CA GLY A 47 0.20 -1.31 12.84
C GLY A 47 -0.28 -0.66 14.15
N THR A 48 0.53 0.27 14.67
CA THR A 48 0.14 1.09 15.82
C THR A 48 -0.88 2.16 15.40
N SER A 49 -1.66 2.67 16.36
CA SER A 49 -2.56 3.80 16.10
C SER A 49 -1.78 4.98 15.50
N ASN A 50 -2.33 5.59 14.43
CA ASN A 50 -1.70 6.65 13.62
C ASN A 50 -0.51 6.22 12.72
N SER A 51 -0.36 4.92 12.46
CA SER A 51 0.54 4.42 11.41
C SER A 51 -0.22 4.11 10.12
N ILE A 52 0.53 3.90 9.04
CA ILE A 52 0.04 3.18 7.86
C ILE A 52 0.90 1.96 7.60
N VAL A 53 0.37 1.03 6.82
CA VAL A 53 1.00 -0.23 6.43
C VAL A 53 1.44 -0.13 4.98
N LYS A 54 2.71 -0.47 4.74
CA LYS A 54 3.31 -0.60 3.41
C LYS A 54 3.64 -2.05 3.14
N LEU A 55 3.17 -2.60 2.03
CA LEU A 55 3.41 -3.97 1.58
C LEU A 55 4.25 -3.98 0.31
N ILE A 56 5.34 -4.76 0.32
CA ILE A 56 6.31 -4.84 -0.77
C ILE A 56 6.55 -6.30 -1.13
N PHE A 57 6.12 -6.70 -2.33
CA PHE A 57 6.45 -8.01 -2.90
C PHE A 57 7.93 -8.05 -3.31
N VAL A 58 8.65 -9.08 -2.90
CA VAL A 58 10.05 -9.32 -3.32
C VAL A 58 10.16 -10.47 -4.33
N ASP A 59 9.15 -11.35 -4.35
CA ASP A 59 9.01 -12.46 -5.28
C ASP A 59 7.53 -12.73 -5.52
N PHE A 60 7.14 -13.03 -6.76
CA PHE A 60 5.74 -13.20 -7.14
C PHE A 60 5.61 -14.06 -8.41
N GLN A 61 5.08 -15.27 -8.25
CA GLN A 61 4.79 -16.22 -9.32
C GLN A 61 3.49 -16.94 -9.00
N MET A 62 2.40 -16.46 -9.58
CA MET A 62 1.05 -16.98 -9.45
C MET A 62 0.59 -17.55 -10.79
N GLU A 63 -0.46 -18.38 -10.78
CA GLU A 63 -1.11 -18.74 -12.04
C GLU A 63 -1.56 -17.49 -12.78
N HIS A 64 -1.36 -17.46 -14.09
CA HIS A 64 -1.87 -16.37 -14.92
C HIS A 64 -3.24 -16.74 -15.47
N SER A 65 -4.21 -15.84 -15.29
CA SER A 65 -5.53 -15.94 -15.90
C SER A 65 -6.05 -14.57 -16.29
N GLU A 66 -6.97 -14.52 -17.26
CA GLU A 66 -7.67 -13.29 -17.58
C GLU A 66 -8.43 -12.79 -16.35
N GLN A 67 -8.21 -11.53 -15.99
CA GLN A 67 -8.81 -10.90 -14.81
C GLN A 67 -8.47 -11.61 -13.48
N CYS A 68 -7.46 -12.50 -13.48
CA CYS A 68 -7.02 -13.22 -12.30
C CYS A 68 -8.14 -14.07 -11.64
N ASN A 69 -8.99 -14.72 -12.44
CA ASN A 69 -10.16 -15.48 -11.97
C ASN A 69 -9.84 -16.82 -11.29
N PHE A 70 -8.59 -17.30 -11.37
CA PHE A 70 -8.13 -18.54 -10.71
C PHE A 70 -7.36 -18.19 -9.43
N ASP A 71 -6.03 -18.23 -9.47
CA ASP A 71 -5.19 -17.92 -8.32
C ASP A 71 -4.88 -16.43 -8.19
N TYR A 72 -4.88 -15.92 -6.96
CA TYR A 72 -4.68 -14.50 -6.74
C TYR A 72 -4.17 -14.13 -5.35
N VAL A 73 -3.66 -12.89 -5.27
CA VAL A 73 -3.49 -12.14 -4.03
C VAL A 73 -4.33 -10.86 -4.08
N ALA A 74 -5.30 -10.74 -3.17
CA ALA A 74 -6.13 -9.55 -3.00
C ALA A 74 -5.66 -8.76 -1.78
N ILE A 75 -5.72 -7.43 -1.87
CA ILE A 75 -5.30 -6.54 -0.79
C ILE A 75 -6.40 -5.51 -0.52
N PHE A 76 -6.87 -5.45 0.73
CA PHE A 76 -7.95 -4.57 1.19
C PHE A 76 -7.43 -3.53 2.19
N ASP A 77 -7.99 -2.32 2.12
CA ASP A 77 -7.64 -1.16 2.94
C ASP A 77 -8.35 -1.16 4.31
N GLY A 78 -8.15 -2.22 5.06
CA GLY A 78 -8.77 -2.45 6.36
C GLY A 78 -8.64 -3.91 6.79
N PRO A 79 -9.22 -4.29 7.93
CA PRO A 79 -9.08 -5.65 8.48
C PRO A 79 -9.99 -6.70 7.82
N THR A 80 -10.92 -6.32 6.94
CA THR A 80 -11.99 -7.20 6.42
C THR A 80 -12.12 -7.13 4.89
N MET A 81 -12.84 -8.10 4.30
CA MET A 81 -13.10 -8.13 2.86
C MET A 81 -14.22 -7.16 2.44
N GLU A 82 -14.93 -6.59 3.42
CA GLU A 82 -15.91 -5.51 3.24
C GLU A 82 -15.24 -4.13 3.08
N ASP A 83 -13.96 -4.01 3.42
CA ASP A 83 -13.17 -2.79 3.23
C ASP A 83 -12.79 -2.56 1.76
N ALA A 84 -12.24 -1.39 1.44
CA ALA A 84 -11.93 -1.02 0.06
C ALA A 84 -10.84 -1.93 -0.54
N LEU A 85 -11.16 -2.62 -1.64
CA LEU A 85 -10.17 -3.37 -2.42
C LEU A 85 -9.17 -2.39 -3.05
N LEU A 86 -7.91 -2.44 -2.62
CA LEU A 86 -6.83 -1.62 -3.18
C LEU A 86 -6.31 -2.21 -4.48
N SER A 87 -6.10 -3.53 -4.48
CA SER A 87 -5.49 -4.22 -5.61
C SER A 87 -5.68 -5.72 -5.56
N TYR A 88 -5.49 -6.36 -6.71
CA TYR A 88 -5.66 -7.78 -6.93
C TYR A 88 -4.68 -8.23 -8.02
N TYR A 89 -3.88 -9.27 -7.74
CA TYR A 89 -2.74 -9.65 -8.58
C TYR A 89 -2.68 -11.16 -8.83
N CYS A 90 -2.23 -11.54 -10.02
CA CYS A 90 -1.88 -12.90 -10.43
C CYS A 90 -0.79 -12.87 -11.53
N GLY A 91 -0.38 -14.04 -12.01
CA GLY A 91 0.71 -14.20 -12.97
C GLY A 91 2.11 -13.94 -12.39
N ASN A 92 3.05 -13.61 -13.28
CA ASN A 92 4.49 -13.59 -12.97
C ASN A 92 5.10 -12.18 -13.00
N THR A 93 4.27 -11.14 -13.08
CA THR A 93 4.74 -9.77 -12.99
C THR A 93 4.73 -9.34 -11.53
N LYS A 94 5.89 -8.88 -11.03
CA LYS A 94 6.01 -8.35 -9.67
C LYS A 94 5.02 -7.19 -9.45
N PRO A 95 4.12 -7.28 -8.45
CA PRO A 95 3.18 -6.21 -8.14
C PRO A 95 3.89 -4.92 -7.69
N PRO A 96 3.27 -3.75 -7.94
CA PRO A 96 3.73 -2.50 -7.34
C PRO A 96 3.57 -2.54 -5.81
N GLU A 97 4.23 -1.59 -5.16
CA GLU A 97 4.06 -1.36 -3.73
C GLU A 97 2.63 -0.96 -3.40
N VAL A 98 2.09 -1.50 -2.30
CA VAL A 98 0.76 -1.17 -1.78
C VAL A 98 0.90 -0.44 -0.45
N VAL A 99 0.13 0.63 -0.28
CA VAL A 99 0.12 1.48 0.91
C VAL A 99 -1.32 1.64 1.37
N SER A 100 -1.61 1.30 2.63
CA SER A 100 -2.93 1.51 3.24
C SER A 100 -3.19 2.98 3.57
N SER A 101 -4.46 3.34 3.74
CA SER A 101 -4.87 4.65 4.24
C SER A 101 -4.76 4.77 5.77
N ALA A 102 -4.74 3.63 6.47
CA ALA A 102 -4.75 3.55 7.93
C ALA A 102 -3.84 2.41 8.45
N HIS A 103 -3.93 2.13 9.74
CA HIS A 103 -3.06 1.19 10.47
C HIS A 103 -3.38 -0.29 10.25
N GLU A 104 -4.33 -0.63 9.37
CA GLU A 104 -4.75 -2.00 9.10
C GLU A 104 -4.74 -2.28 7.59
N LEU A 105 -4.35 -3.49 7.22
CA LEU A 105 -4.33 -3.98 5.84
C LEU A 105 -4.61 -5.49 5.86
N LEU A 106 -5.57 -5.94 5.06
CA LEU A 106 -5.86 -7.36 4.86
C LEU A 106 -5.24 -7.83 3.54
N VAL A 107 -4.47 -8.92 3.61
CA VAL A 107 -3.95 -9.63 2.45
C VAL A 107 -4.60 -11.00 2.38
N VAL A 108 -5.27 -11.30 1.27
CA VAL A 108 -5.91 -12.59 1.00
C VAL A 108 -5.19 -13.27 -0.15
N PHE A 109 -4.71 -14.49 0.09
CA PHE A 109 -4.23 -15.38 -0.97
C PHE A 109 -5.25 -16.49 -1.18
N LYS A 110 -5.53 -16.81 -2.44
CA LYS A 110 -6.40 -17.92 -2.81
C LYS A 110 -5.85 -18.67 -4.02
N SER A 111 -5.94 -19.99 -3.99
CA SER A 111 -5.69 -20.86 -5.13
C SER A 111 -6.89 -21.74 -5.48
N ASP A 112 -7.02 -22.11 -6.74
CA ASP A 112 -8.06 -23.00 -7.25
C ASP A 112 -7.64 -24.49 -7.19
N PHE A 113 -8.35 -25.37 -7.89
CA PHE A 113 -8.10 -26.81 -7.80
C PHE A 113 -6.87 -27.32 -8.59
N ASN A 114 -6.24 -26.50 -9.44
CA ASN A 114 -5.14 -26.91 -10.31
C ASN A 114 -4.12 -25.78 -10.56
N ILE A 115 -2.98 -26.12 -11.18
CA ILE A 115 -1.93 -25.18 -11.61
C ILE A 115 -1.40 -24.31 -10.46
N ALA A 116 -0.58 -24.90 -9.61
CA ALA A 116 0.20 -24.14 -8.64
C ALA A 116 1.54 -23.64 -9.20
N ASN A 117 2.03 -22.57 -8.61
CA ASN A 117 3.36 -21.99 -8.87
C ASN A 117 4.07 -21.75 -7.54
N LYS A 118 5.31 -21.25 -7.60
CA LYS A 118 6.15 -20.91 -6.43
C LYS A 118 5.46 -19.96 -5.43
N GLY A 119 4.50 -19.14 -5.88
CA GLY A 119 3.78 -18.20 -5.04
C GLY A 119 4.56 -16.91 -4.78
N PHE A 120 4.47 -16.37 -3.58
CA PHE A 120 4.97 -15.03 -3.29
C PHE A 120 5.69 -14.93 -1.95
N LYS A 121 6.55 -13.92 -1.86
CA LYS A 121 7.09 -13.39 -0.62
C LYS A 121 6.94 -11.89 -0.61
N ALA A 122 6.39 -11.35 0.48
CA ALA A 122 6.26 -9.91 0.69
C ALA A 122 6.72 -9.51 2.08
N TYR A 123 7.26 -8.29 2.19
CA TYR A 123 7.55 -7.64 3.46
C TYR A 123 6.51 -6.57 3.73
N PHE A 124 6.13 -6.43 5.00
CA PHE A 124 5.32 -5.31 5.45
C PHE A 124 6.11 -4.43 6.41
N PHE A 125 5.77 -3.14 6.42
CA PHE A 125 6.29 -2.15 7.35
C PHE A 125 5.11 -1.34 7.87
N SER A 126 4.95 -1.26 9.18
CA SER A 126 4.01 -0.33 9.82
C SER A 126 4.81 0.82 10.45
N GLY A 127 4.45 2.04 10.09
CA GLY A 127 5.16 3.21 10.54
C GLY A 127 4.34 4.47 10.39
N MET A 128 4.72 5.51 11.13
CA MET A 128 4.21 6.85 10.88
C MET A 128 4.76 7.32 9.55
N VAL A 129 3.99 7.15 8.49
CA VAL A 129 4.26 7.91 7.28
C VAL A 129 3.74 9.31 7.57
N GLN A 130 4.62 10.29 7.39
CA GLN A 130 4.24 11.69 7.42
C GLN A 130 3.01 11.81 6.52
N ARG A 131 1.90 12.35 7.04
CA ARG A 131 0.62 12.55 6.32
C ARG A 131 0.75 13.61 5.21
N LEU A 132 1.92 13.68 4.59
CA LEU A 132 2.31 14.53 3.51
C LEU A 132 2.55 13.59 2.33
N ILE A 133 1.91 13.85 1.20
CA ILE A 133 1.93 13.06 -0.05
C ILE A 133 0.72 12.13 -0.22
N PHE A 134 -0.49 12.73 -0.21
CA PHE A 134 -1.58 12.42 -1.15
C PHE A 134 -2.40 13.68 -1.51
N ILE A 135 -1.82 14.87 -1.39
CA ILE A 135 -2.38 16.11 -1.96
C ILE A 135 -1.80 16.38 -3.37
N THR A 136 -1.53 15.28 -4.06
CA THR A 136 -0.72 15.16 -5.28
C THR A 136 -1.36 15.93 -6.43
N ASN A 137 -0.59 16.87 -7.01
CA ASN A 137 -0.90 17.74 -8.14
C ASN A 137 -1.92 18.87 -7.93
N LEU A 138 -3.19 18.63 -7.59
CA LEU A 138 -4.20 19.71 -7.67
C LEU A 138 -4.00 20.82 -6.61
N PHE A 139 -3.70 20.43 -5.36
CA PHE A 139 -3.44 21.42 -4.31
C PHE A 139 -2.11 22.15 -4.51
N ILE A 140 -1.10 21.44 -5.00
CA ILE A 140 0.19 22.05 -5.33
C ILE A 140 0.00 23.04 -6.49
N TYR A 141 -0.77 22.69 -7.51
CA TYR A 141 -1.08 23.57 -8.64
C TYR A 141 -1.91 24.78 -8.20
N LEU A 142 -2.92 24.58 -7.35
CA LEU A 142 -3.73 25.66 -6.80
C LEU A 142 -2.89 26.60 -5.93
N PHE A 143 -2.00 26.05 -5.10
CA PHE A 143 -1.11 26.83 -4.25
C PHE A 143 -0.09 27.62 -5.08
N ILE A 144 0.52 27.00 -6.10
CA ILE A 144 1.44 27.66 -7.03
C ILE A 144 0.69 28.75 -7.82
N TYR A 145 -0.52 28.48 -8.30
CA TYR A 145 -1.34 29.44 -9.06
C TYR A 145 -1.70 30.67 -8.22
N LEU A 146 -2.18 30.46 -6.99
CA LEU A 146 -2.50 31.54 -6.05
C LEU A 146 -1.26 32.37 -5.68
N PHE A 147 -0.12 31.70 -5.47
CA PHE A 147 1.14 32.36 -5.17
C PHE A 147 1.62 33.23 -6.35
N ILE A 148 1.64 32.69 -7.56
CA ILE A 148 2.00 33.43 -8.79
C ILE A 148 1.04 34.60 -9.04
N TYR A 149 -0.27 34.38 -8.88
CA TYR A 149 -1.28 35.44 -9.05
C TYR A 149 -1.05 36.62 -8.10
N SER A 150 -0.76 36.33 -6.81
CA SER A 150 -0.48 37.37 -5.82
C SER A 150 0.78 38.19 -6.14
N PHE A 151 1.81 37.52 -6.70
CA PHE A 151 3.08 38.16 -7.06
C PHE A 151 2.92 39.04 -8.30
N ILE A 152 2.22 38.55 -9.33
CA ILE A 152 1.92 39.32 -10.56
C ILE A 152 1.04 40.53 -10.24
N HIS A 153 0.00 40.35 -9.42
CA HIS A 153 -0.89 41.45 -9.04
C HIS A 153 -0.12 42.55 -8.27
N SER A 154 0.77 42.16 -7.36
CA SER A 154 1.63 43.09 -6.62
C SER A 154 2.60 43.84 -7.54
N PHE A 155 3.17 43.15 -8.53
CA PHE A 155 4.08 43.74 -9.50
C PHE A 155 3.37 44.72 -10.45
N ILE A 156 2.19 44.37 -10.96
CA ILE A 156 1.35 45.27 -11.77
C ILE A 156 0.94 46.50 -10.96
N HIS A 157 0.50 46.31 -9.72
CA HIS A 157 0.16 47.44 -8.85
C HIS A 157 1.36 48.36 -8.59
N SER A 158 2.57 47.82 -8.50
CA SER A 158 3.81 48.60 -8.39
C SER A 158 4.16 49.36 -9.68
N LEU A 159 3.87 48.82 -10.86
CA LEU A 159 4.16 49.46 -12.15
C LEU A 159 3.14 50.55 -12.50
N TYR A 160 1.89 50.37 -12.09
CA TYR A 160 0.79 51.32 -12.34
C TYR A 160 0.51 52.23 -11.14
N ALA A 161 1.31 52.15 -10.08
CA ALA A 161 1.24 53.10 -8.97
C ALA A 161 1.45 54.52 -9.53
N PRO A 162 0.46 55.43 -9.39
CA PRO A 162 0.58 56.78 -9.92
C PRO A 162 1.80 57.46 -9.30
N SER A 163 2.63 58.05 -10.15
CA SER A 163 3.80 58.78 -9.70
C SER A 163 3.38 59.87 -8.70
N PRO A 164 4.11 60.03 -7.58
CA PRO A 164 3.76 61.04 -6.60
C PRO A 164 3.76 62.40 -7.28
N LYS A 165 2.59 63.06 -7.32
CA LYS A 165 2.45 64.40 -7.88
C LYS A 165 3.35 65.32 -7.08
N ARG A 166 4.42 65.81 -7.72
CA ARG A 166 5.28 66.86 -7.15
C ARG A 166 4.41 68.12 -7.02
N THR A 167 3.97 68.43 -5.81
CA THR A 167 3.33 69.71 -5.50
C THR A 167 4.37 70.80 -5.68
N ALA A 168 4.28 71.54 -6.78
CA ALA A 168 5.04 72.77 -6.96
C ALA A 168 4.46 73.80 -5.97
N HIS A 169 5.23 74.13 -4.94
CA HIS A 169 5.00 75.34 -4.15
C HIS A 169 5.39 76.54 -5.00
N SER A 170 4.39 77.27 -5.51
CA SER A 170 4.57 78.62 -6.04
C SER A 170 4.63 79.61 -4.88
N TYR A 171 5.74 80.32 -4.74
CA TYR A 171 5.84 81.57 -3.99
C TYR A 171 5.67 82.75 -4.95
#